data_AF-A0AAU2J1B9-F1
#
_entry.id   AF-A0AAU2J1B9-F1
#
_cell.length_a   1.000
_cell.length_b   1.000
_cell.length_c   1.000
_cell.angle_alpha   90.00
_cell.angle_beta   90.00
_cell.angle_gamma   90.00
#
_symmetry.space_group_name_H-M   'P 1'
#
loop_
_entity.id
_entity.type
_entity.pdbx_description
1 polymer ?
#
loop_
_entity_poly.entity_id
_entity_poly.type
_entity_poly.pdbx_seq_one_letter_code
_entity_poly.pdbx_strand_id
1 'polypeptide(L)'
;MGRGDLTNAEWARLEPYLPVVGLRGGRWSDHRRVIDGILFRVRTGVPWRDLPERYGSWKTVYERHRRWSADGTWDQVLSAVQADADLAGRIDWSMVSVDSTSCRAHQHAAGARKKAPRVPKKRTTPRHHRPEEGLGRSRGGLTCKIHLAGEGGCRPMAFLLTPGQWGDAPQLVEVLNRIRIPRPLGGRPRTRPDHVGGDKAYSSRRNRSYLRRRHIKHTIPEPKDQRAHRQRRGSRGGRPTGFDKEIYRRRNEVERTINRLKNFRAVATRYDKRAYVFHGTVTAAAIRLWLRP
;
A
#
# COMPACT_ATOMS: atom_id res chain seq x y z
N MET A 1 -8.13 24.91 -11.70
CA MET A 1 -7.97 23.56 -11.09
C MET A 1 -8.84 22.58 -11.88
N GLY A 2 -8.26 21.47 -12.31
CA GLY A 2 -9.00 20.38 -12.97
C GLY A 2 -9.67 19.44 -11.97
N ARG A 3 -10.68 18.69 -12.43
CA ARG A 3 -11.35 17.69 -11.62
C ARG A 3 -10.34 16.64 -11.11
N GLY A 4 -10.20 16.55 -9.80
CA GLY A 4 -9.35 15.57 -9.12
C GLY A 4 -7.93 16.04 -8.80
N ASP A 5 -7.59 17.30 -9.08
CA ASP A 5 -6.36 17.93 -8.61
C ASP A 5 -6.36 18.06 -7.07
N LEU A 6 -5.20 18.33 -6.50
CA LEU A 6 -5.06 18.66 -5.08
C LEU A 6 -5.68 20.04 -4.79
N THR A 7 -6.55 20.08 -3.78
CA THR A 7 -6.99 21.35 -3.19
C THR A 7 -5.80 22.06 -2.53
N ASN A 8 -5.91 23.36 -2.28
CA ASN A 8 -4.85 24.10 -1.58
C ASN A 8 -4.56 23.52 -0.18
N ALA A 9 -5.59 23.06 0.55
CA ALA A 9 -5.42 22.44 1.85
C ALA A 9 -4.68 21.09 1.76
N GLU A 10 -4.99 20.27 0.75
CA GLU A 10 -4.29 19.00 0.52
C GLU A 10 -2.85 19.24 0.04
N TRP A 11 -2.62 20.28 -0.76
CA TRP A 11 -1.29 20.70 -1.19
C TRP A 11 -0.42 21.15 -0.01
N ALA A 12 -0.96 22.00 0.87
CA ALA A 12 -0.26 22.48 2.05
C ALA A 12 0.19 21.36 3.00
N ARG A 13 -0.55 20.24 3.05
CA ARG A 13 -0.18 19.03 3.81
C ARG A 13 0.88 18.18 3.13
N LEU A 14 1.07 18.33 1.82
CA LEU A 14 1.98 17.51 1.02
C LEU A 14 3.32 18.20 0.77
N GLU A 15 3.27 19.49 0.43
CA GLU A 15 4.40 20.30 -0.02
C GLU A 15 5.64 20.24 0.89
N PRO A 16 5.52 20.30 2.24
CA PRO A 16 6.67 20.26 3.13
C PRO A 16 7.52 18.98 3.00
N TYR A 17 6.97 17.90 2.44
CA TYR A 17 7.63 16.59 2.33
C TYR A 17 8.22 16.34 0.95
N LEU A 18 8.10 17.28 0.02
CA LEU A 18 8.64 17.14 -1.31
C LEU A 18 10.14 17.48 -1.32
N PRO A 19 10.96 16.75 -2.11
CA PRO A 19 12.38 17.07 -2.23
C PRO A 19 12.60 18.52 -2.68
N VAL A 20 13.51 19.22 -2.00
CA VAL A 20 13.84 20.62 -2.30
C VAL A 20 14.35 20.77 -3.74
N VAL A 21 13.93 21.85 -4.38
CA VAL A 21 14.36 22.18 -5.74
C VAL A 21 15.81 22.69 -5.74
N GLY A 22 16.76 21.76 -5.93
CA GLY A 22 18.06 22.04 -6.53
C GLY A 22 19.29 22.08 -5.59
N LEU A 23 20.37 21.42 -6.03
CA LEU A 23 21.77 21.91 -5.91
C LEU A 23 22.64 21.38 -7.07
N ARG A 24 22.35 20.22 -7.70
CA ARG A 24 23.05 19.77 -8.93
C ARG A 24 22.13 19.08 -9.94
N GLY A 25 21.97 19.68 -11.13
CA GLY A 25 21.41 19.03 -12.33
C GLY A 25 20.04 19.51 -12.84
N GLY A 26 19.69 20.79 -12.63
CA GLY A 26 18.53 21.44 -13.24
C GLY A 26 17.37 21.75 -12.29
N ARG A 27 16.61 22.80 -12.61
CA ARG A 27 15.39 23.20 -11.89
C ARG A 27 14.29 22.18 -12.16
N TRP A 28 13.78 21.53 -11.13
CA TRP A 28 12.62 20.66 -11.29
C TRP A 28 11.44 21.49 -11.82
N SER A 29 10.66 20.94 -12.75
CA SER A 29 9.35 21.51 -13.09
C SER A 29 8.49 21.59 -11.83
N ASP A 30 7.58 22.56 -11.79
CA ASP A 30 6.64 22.79 -10.69
C ASP A 30 6.07 21.47 -10.14
N HIS A 31 6.30 21.25 -8.85
CA HIS A 31 5.91 20.02 -8.17
C HIS A 31 4.40 19.85 -8.20
N ARG A 32 3.63 20.93 -8.00
CA ARG A 32 2.17 20.84 -7.94
C ARG A 32 1.61 20.36 -9.26
N ARG A 33 1.94 21.05 -10.35
CA ARG A 33 1.50 20.67 -11.70
C ARG A 33 1.86 19.23 -12.06
N VAL A 34 3.08 18.78 -11.75
CA VAL A 34 3.53 17.42 -12.07
C VAL A 34 2.81 16.37 -11.20
N ILE A 35 2.68 16.62 -9.90
CA ILE A 35 2.00 15.69 -8.98
C ILE A 35 0.52 15.58 -9.32
N ASP A 36 -0.14 16.69 -9.64
CA ASP A 36 -1.54 16.68 -10.11
C ASP A 36 -1.67 15.84 -11.39
N GLY A 37 -0.72 15.93 -12.32
CA GLY A 37 -0.67 15.06 -13.50
C GLY A 37 -0.52 13.57 -13.17
N ILE A 38 0.32 13.23 -12.19
CA ILE A 38 0.47 11.85 -11.71
C ILE A 38 -0.84 11.37 -11.07
N LEU A 39 -1.44 12.16 -10.18
CA LEU A 39 -2.69 11.82 -9.49
C LEU A 39 -3.86 11.71 -10.47
N PHE A 40 -3.90 12.56 -11.50
CA PHE A 40 -4.86 12.45 -12.59
C PHE A 40 -4.71 11.10 -13.30
N ARG A 41 -3.49 10.74 -13.73
CA ARG A 41 -3.23 9.43 -14.35
C ARG A 41 -3.66 8.29 -13.44
N VAL A 42 -3.28 8.33 -12.17
CA VAL A 42 -3.56 7.26 -11.19
C VAL A 42 -5.09 7.09 -11.04
N ARG A 43 -5.83 8.19 -10.97
CA ARG A 43 -7.29 8.20 -10.86
C ARG A 43 -7.98 7.69 -12.11
N THR A 44 -7.60 8.18 -13.30
CA THR A 44 -8.32 7.93 -14.55
C THR A 44 -7.86 6.66 -15.28
N GLY A 45 -6.63 6.20 -15.03
CA GLY A 45 -6.03 5.06 -15.71
C GLY A 45 -5.63 5.33 -17.17
N VAL A 46 -5.65 6.59 -17.62
CA VAL A 46 -5.28 6.92 -19.01
C VAL A 46 -3.83 6.54 -19.32
N PRO A 47 -3.52 6.19 -20.58
CA PRO A 47 -2.14 6.10 -21.03
C PRO A 47 -1.38 7.40 -20.73
N TRP A 48 -0.09 7.29 -20.40
CA TRP A 48 0.73 8.47 -20.07
C TRP A 48 0.73 9.51 -21.19
N ARG A 49 0.74 9.07 -22.46
CA ARG A 49 0.74 9.94 -23.64
C ARG A 49 -0.53 10.76 -23.81
N ASP A 50 -1.63 10.33 -23.19
CA ASP A 50 -2.94 10.97 -23.27
C ASP A 50 -3.19 11.86 -22.05
N LEU A 51 -2.12 12.23 -21.33
CA LEU A 51 -2.22 13.18 -20.23
C LEU A 51 -2.61 14.56 -20.77
N PRO A 52 -3.58 15.25 -20.13
CA PRO A 52 -3.95 16.60 -20.53
C PRO A 52 -2.76 17.58 -20.46
N GLU A 53 -2.65 18.45 -21.46
CA GLU A 53 -1.55 19.39 -21.64
C GLU A 53 -1.35 20.35 -20.45
N ARG A 54 -2.41 20.63 -19.69
CA ARG A 54 -2.34 21.45 -18.47
C ARG A 54 -1.33 20.95 -17.42
N TYR A 55 -1.00 19.65 -17.44
CA TYR A 55 0.00 19.07 -16.55
C TYR A 55 1.44 19.15 -17.09
N GLY A 56 1.62 19.75 -18.27
CA GLY A 56 2.88 19.82 -19.00
C GLY A 56 3.19 18.52 -19.76
N SER A 57 4.46 18.38 -20.17
CA SER A 57 4.89 17.22 -20.96
C SER A 57 4.66 15.90 -20.22
N TRP A 58 3.94 14.96 -20.87
CA TRP A 58 3.72 13.63 -20.32
C TRP A 58 5.03 12.91 -19.97
N LYS A 59 6.12 13.17 -20.72
CA LYS A 59 7.44 12.59 -20.47
C LYS A 59 7.94 13.01 -19.09
N THR A 60 7.86 14.29 -18.77
CA THR A 60 8.26 14.84 -17.46
C THR A 60 7.44 14.23 -16.32
N VAL A 61 6.11 14.13 -16.49
CA VAL A 61 5.21 13.54 -15.49
C VAL A 61 5.54 12.06 -15.24
N TYR A 62 5.68 11.29 -16.33
CA TYR A 62 6.03 9.87 -16.25
C TYR A 62 7.42 9.64 -15.65
N GLU A 63 8.43 10.41 -16.07
CA GLU A 63 9.80 10.27 -15.55
C GLU A 63 9.90 10.62 -14.07
N ARG A 64 9.16 11.64 -13.63
CA ARG A 64 9.04 11.97 -12.20
C ARG A 64 8.47 10.78 -11.44
N HIS A 65 7.32 10.27 -11.87
CA HIS A 65 6.67 9.13 -11.22
C HIS A 65 7.59 7.92 -11.16
N ARG A 66 8.18 7.55 -12.30
CA ARG A 66 9.10 6.41 -12.39
C ARG A 66 10.32 6.58 -11.49
N ARG A 67 10.92 7.77 -11.45
CA ARG A 67 12.11 8.06 -10.61
C ARG A 67 11.76 7.96 -9.13
N TRP A 68 10.70 8.62 -8.70
CA TRP A 68 10.24 8.61 -7.30
C TRP A 68 9.77 7.22 -6.83
N SER A 69 9.24 6.43 -7.76
CA SER A 69 8.94 5.00 -7.52
C SER A 69 10.20 4.15 -7.36
N ALA A 70 11.30 4.51 -8.02
CA ALA A 70 12.53 3.75 -8.02
C ALA A 70 13.42 4.06 -6.80
N ASP A 71 13.56 5.34 -6.47
CA ASP A 71 14.45 5.81 -5.40
C ASP A 71 13.82 5.84 -4.00
N GLY A 72 12.51 5.61 -3.91
CA GLY A 72 11.76 5.55 -2.65
C GLY A 72 11.18 6.89 -2.20
N THR A 73 11.26 7.95 -3.01
CA THR A 73 10.69 9.26 -2.67
C THR A 73 9.19 9.15 -2.34
N TRP A 74 8.41 8.36 -3.09
CA TRP A 74 7.00 8.15 -2.77
C TRP A 74 6.77 7.51 -1.40
N ASP A 75 7.60 6.53 -1.01
CA ASP A 75 7.50 5.89 0.31
C ASP A 75 7.81 6.90 1.43
N GLN A 76 8.81 7.75 1.23
CA GLN A 76 9.21 8.79 2.20
C GLN A 76 8.10 9.81 2.39
N VAL A 77 7.50 10.29 1.29
CA VAL A 77 6.36 11.21 1.32
C VAL A 77 5.17 10.57 2.05
N LEU A 78 4.81 9.32 1.72
CA LEU A 78 3.73 8.62 2.43
C LEU A 78 4.04 8.50 3.94
N SER A 79 5.26 8.11 4.28
CA SER A 79 5.68 7.96 5.67
C SER A 79 5.61 9.28 6.45
N ALA A 80 5.93 10.41 5.82
CA ALA A 80 5.89 11.73 6.46
C ALA A 80 4.44 12.23 6.63
N VAL A 81 3.60 12.08 5.59
CA VAL A 81 2.16 12.39 5.66
C VAL A 81 1.46 11.56 6.74
N GLN A 82 1.85 10.29 6.91
CA GLN A 82 1.33 9.45 8.00
C GLN A 82 1.87 9.88 9.37
N ALA A 83 3.14 10.30 9.47
CA ALA A 83 3.70 10.79 10.72
C ALA A 83 2.95 12.04 11.23
N ASP A 84 2.59 12.96 10.33
CA ASP A 84 1.74 14.11 10.64
C ASP A 84 0.32 13.70 11.06
N ALA A 85 -0.25 12.72 10.38
CA ALA A 85 -1.56 12.19 10.75
C ALA A 85 -1.52 11.58 12.16
N ASP A 86 -0.46 10.85 12.51
CA ASP A 86 -0.27 10.26 13.84
C ASP A 86 -0.13 11.36 14.90
N LEU A 87 0.72 12.36 14.63
CA LEU A 87 0.93 13.50 15.51
C LEU A 87 -0.37 14.28 15.77
N ALA A 88 -1.21 14.43 14.74
CA ALA A 88 -2.52 15.06 14.84
C ALA A 88 -3.63 14.13 15.40
N GLY A 89 -3.29 12.93 15.88
CA GLY A 89 -4.26 11.97 16.42
C GLY A 89 -5.24 11.39 15.38
N ARG A 90 -4.94 11.53 14.08
CA ARG A 90 -5.80 11.09 12.97
C ARG A 90 -5.63 9.62 12.59
N ILE A 91 -4.66 8.90 13.16
CA ILE A 91 -4.52 7.45 12.92
C ILE A 91 -5.26 6.68 14.00
N ASP A 92 -6.23 5.86 13.60
CA ASP A 92 -6.84 4.90 14.51
C ASP A 92 -5.97 3.65 14.64
N TRP A 93 -5.28 3.53 15.79
CA TRP A 93 -4.48 2.36 16.12
C TRP A 93 -5.25 1.27 16.87
N SER A 94 -6.48 1.57 17.32
CA SER A 94 -7.32 0.65 18.10
C SER A 94 -7.70 -0.58 17.30
N MET A 95 -7.76 -0.46 15.96
CA MET A 95 -8.02 -1.55 15.04
C MET A 95 -7.28 -1.32 13.72
N VAL A 96 -6.42 -2.27 13.35
CA VAL A 96 -5.81 -2.33 12.02
C VAL A 96 -6.21 -3.64 11.37
N SER A 97 -6.94 -3.57 10.27
CA SER A 97 -7.43 -4.77 9.57
C SER A 97 -6.54 -5.08 8.37
N VAL A 98 -6.20 -6.36 8.21
CA VAL A 98 -5.38 -6.87 7.09
C VAL A 98 -6.27 -7.62 6.11
N ASP A 99 -6.13 -7.28 4.83
CA ASP A 99 -6.78 -7.98 3.74
C ASP A 99 -5.95 -7.87 2.45
N SER A 100 -6.33 -8.63 1.43
CA SER A 100 -5.70 -8.57 0.11
C SER A 100 -6.71 -8.24 -0.97
N THR A 101 -6.22 -7.73 -2.10
CA THR A 101 -7.05 -7.56 -3.28
C THR A 101 -6.28 -7.85 -4.56
N SER A 102 -6.93 -8.56 -5.48
CA SER A 102 -6.38 -8.83 -6.81
C SER A 102 -6.60 -7.63 -7.73
N CYS A 103 -5.56 -7.27 -8.46
CA CYS A 103 -5.57 -6.27 -9.52
C CYS A 103 -5.30 -6.98 -10.85
N ARG A 104 -6.24 -6.86 -11.80
CA ARG A 104 -6.07 -7.43 -13.14
C ARG A 104 -4.91 -6.71 -13.83
N ALA A 105 -4.02 -7.48 -14.44
CA ALA A 105 -2.95 -6.92 -15.25
C ALA A 105 -3.43 -6.84 -16.70
N HIS A 106 -3.42 -5.62 -17.27
CA HIS A 106 -3.66 -5.44 -18.70
C HIS A 106 -2.52 -6.10 -19.49
N GLN A 107 -2.76 -6.49 -20.74
CA GLN A 107 -1.71 -7.03 -21.62
C GLN A 107 -0.49 -6.10 -21.73
N HIS A 108 -0.71 -4.79 -21.63
CA HIS A 108 0.36 -3.77 -21.65
C HIS A 108 1.25 -3.77 -20.40
N ALA A 109 0.83 -4.42 -19.31
CA ALA A 109 1.66 -4.63 -18.12
C ALA A 109 2.64 -5.80 -18.29
N ALA A 110 2.52 -6.62 -19.35
CA ALA A 110 3.46 -7.69 -19.63
C ALA A 110 4.69 -7.20 -20.42
N GLY A 111 5.68 -8.08 -20.59
CA GLY A 111 6.85 -7.83 -21.43
C GLY A 111 7.82 -6.78 -20.87
N ALA A 112 7.97 -6.71 -19.54
CA ALA A 112 9.06 -5.95 -18.94
C ALA A 112 10.41 -6.56 -19.34
N ARG A 113 11.44 -5.73 -19.56
CA ARG A 113 12.79 -6.23 -19.87
C ARG A 113 13.29 -7.13 -18.72
N LYS A 114 13.82 -8.31 -19.04
CA LYS A 114 14.34 -9.26 -18.03
C LYS A 114 15.50 -8.70 -17.20
N LYS A 115 16.31 -7.80 -17.78
CA LYS A 115 17.37 -7.09 -17.04
C LYS A 115 16.75 -6.29 -15.88
N ALA A 116 17.28 -6.53 -14.68
CA ALA A 116 16.86 -5.85 -13.47
C ALA A 116 16.99 -4.32 -13.64
N PRO A 117 15.96 -3.54 -13.25
CA PRO A 117 16.03 -2.08 -13.32
C PRO A 117 17.04 -1.56 -12.29
N ARG A 118 17.70 -0.44 -12.61
CA ARG A 118 18.54 0.30 -11.67
C ARG A 118 17.85 1.57 -11.22
N VAL A 119 18.08 1.96 -9.97
CA VAL A 119 17.72 3.29 -9.49
C VAL A 119 18.64 4.31 -10.18
N PRO A 120 18.11 5.42 -10.75
CA PRO A 120 18.95 6.42 -11.39
C PRO A 120 20.07 6.90 -10.47
N LYS A 121 21.29 7.02 -11.02
CA LYS A 121 22.51 7.42 -10.30
C LYS A 121 22.94 6.51 -9.13
N LYS A 122 22.32 5.33 -8.94
CA LYS A 122 22.70 4.35 -7.92
C LYS A 122 23.00 2.99 -8.56
N ARG A 123 23.87 2.19 -7.92
CA ARG A 123 24.19 0.82 -8.35
C ARG A 123 23.20 -0.24 -7.83
N THR A 124 22.12 0.19 -7.20
CA THR A 124 21.11 -0.68 -6.58
C THR A 124 19.86 -0.84 -7.45
N THR A 125 19.12 -1.93 -7.22
CA THR A 125 17.77 -2.13 -7.77
C THR A 125 16.73 -1.34 -6.96
N PRO A 126 15.60 -0.94 -7.56
CA PRO A 126 14.48 -0.34 -6.83
C PRO A 126 14.04 -1.20 -5.64
N ARG A 127 13.73 -0.57 -4.51
CA ARG A 127 13.33 -1.24 -3.26
C ARG A 127 12.19 -2.24 -3.43
N HIS A 128 11.22 -1.89 -4.28
CA HIS A 128 10.03 -2.71 -4.57
C HIS A 128 10.13 -3.44 -5.91
N HIS A 129 11.34 -3.65 -6.42
CA HIS A 129 11.55 -4.59 -7.52
C HIS A 129 11.17 -6.00 -7.05
N ARG A 130 10.55 -6.76 -7.96
CA ARG A 130 10.16 -8.14 -7.74
C ARG A 130 10.58 -8.98 -8.95
N PRO A 131 11.00 -10.24 -8.73
CA PRO A 131 11.05 -11.23 -9.80
C PRO A 131 9.72 -11.28 -10.54
N GLU A 132 9.77 -11.44 -11.87
CA GLU A 132 8.58 -11.48 -12.74
C GLU A 132 7.65 -10.27 -12.59
N GLU A 133 8.17 -9.17 -12.03
CA GLU A 133 7.44 -7.94 -11.75
C GLU A 133 6.18 -8.13 -10.89
N GLY A 134 6.11 -9.20 -10.09
CA GLY A 134 4.96 -9.49 -9.23
C GLY A 134 3.67 -9.76 -10.01
N LEU A 135 3.79 -10.29 -11.23
CA LEU A 135 2.67 -10.78 -12.03
C LEU A 135 2.57 -12.30 -11.91
N GLY A 136 1.35 -12.83 -11.98
CA GLY A 136 1.15 -14.27 -12.07
C GLY A 136 -0.28 -14.65 -12.42
N ARG A 137 -0.48 -15.91 -12.83
CA ARG A 137 -1.77 -16.40 -13.31
C ARG A 137 -2.64 -16.87 -12.16
N SER A 138 -3.84 -16.31 -12.04
CA SER A 138 -4.89 -16.77 -11.14
C SER A 138 -6.13 -17.16 -11.95
N ARG A 139 -7.22 -17.57 -11.27
CA ARG A 139 -8.52 -17.81 -11.91
C ARG A 139 -9.01 -16.60 -12.74
N GLY A 140 -8.61 -15.38 -12.38
CA GLY A 140 -8.98 -14.15 -13.09
C GLY A 140 -8.07 -13.77 -14.27
N GLY A 141 -7.11 -14.62 -14.63
CA GLY A 141 -6.09 -14.37 -15.65
C GLY A 141 -4.77 -13.84 -15.07
N LEU A 142 -4.04 -13.05 -15.87
CA LEU A 142 -2.80 -12.42 -15.42
C LEU A 142 -3.12 -11.32 -14.40
N THR A 143 -2.60 -11.47 -13.18
CA THR A 143 -2.98 -10.65 -12.03
C THR A 143 -1.78 -10.37 -11.13
N CYS A 144 -1.91 -9.35 -10.30
CA CYS A 144 -1.07 -9.13 -9.12
C CYS A 144 -1.98 -8.94 -7.91
N LYS A 145 -1.44 -9.12 -6.70
CA LYS A 145 -2.15 -8.85 -5.45
C LYS A 145 -1.52 -7.71 -4.70
N ILE A 146 -2.37 -6.87 -4.11
CA ILE A 146 -2.00 -5.90 -3.09
C ILE A 146 -2.44 -6.50 -1.76
N HIS A 147 -1.49 -6.79 -0.87
CA HIS A 147 -1.76 -7.13 0.53
C HIS A 147 -1.59 -5.86 1.34
N LEU A 148 -2.58 -5.47 2.15
CA LEU A 148 -2.56 -4.20 2.85
C LEU A 148 -3.11 -4.28 4.27
N ALA A 149 -2.61 -3.37 5.10
CA ALA A 149 -3.16 -3.05 6.41
C ALA A 149 -3.83 -1.68 6.33
N GLY A 150 -5.12 -1.62 6.69
CA GLY A 150 -5.90 -0.39 6.75
C GLY A 150 -6.28 -0.04 8.19
N GLU A 151 -6.33 1.26 8.49
CA GLU A 151 -6.84 1.79 9.77
C GLU A 151 -8.31 2.19 9.68
N GLY A 152 -8.95 2.48 10.83
CA GLY A 152 -10.39 2.74 10.96
C GLY A 152 -10.93 3.89 10.10
N GLY A 153 -10.11 4.90 9.79
CA GLY A 153 -10.42 5.98 8.84
C GLY A 153 -10.42 5.55 7.36
N CYS A 154 -10.32 4.25 7.09
CA CYS A 154 -10.28 3.63 5.76
C CYS A 154 -9.10 4.11 4.91
N ARG A 155 -7.92 4.29 5.51
CA ARG A 155 -6.68 4.66 4.82
C ARG A 155 -5.62 3.54 4.94
N PRO A 156 -4.82 3.27 3.90
CA PRO A 156 -3.79 2.25 3.96
C PRO A 156 -2.62 2.69 4.84
N MET A 157 -2.25 1.90 5.84
CA MET A 157 -1.05 2.13 6.64
C MET A 157 0.20 1.54 5.97
N ALA A 158 0.09 0.32 5.46
CA ALA A 158 1.18 -0.41 4.81
C ALA A 158 0.63 -1.36 3.76
N PHE A 159 1.42 -1.63 2.72
CA PHE A 159 1.08 -2.62 1.71
C PHE A 159 2.32 -3.21 1.03
N LEU A 160 2.10 -4.31 0.33
CA LEU A 160 3.08 -4.95 -0.54
C LEU A 160 2.42 -5.63 -1.73
N LEU A 161 3.21 -5.86 -2.77
CA LEU A 161 2.77 -6.53 -3.99
C LEU A 161 3.28 -7.97 -4.04
N THR A 162 2.43 -8.89 -4.49
CA THR A 162 2.81 -10.27 -4.86
C THR A 162 2.20 -10.67 -6.21
N PRO A 163 2.71 -11.73 -6.85
CA PRO A 163 2.00 -12.42 -7.94
C PRO A 163 0.58 -12.85 -7.52
N GLY A 164 -0.33 -12.93 -8.50
CA GLY A 164 -1.75 -13.17 -8.25
C GLY A 164 -2.11 -14.54 -7.67
N GLN A 165 -1.27 -15.55 -7.88
CA GLN A 165 -1.45 -16.92 -7.38
C GLN A 165 -0.98 -17.11 -5.93
N TRP A 166 -0.26 -16.15 -5.36
CA TRP A 166 0.27 -16.27 -4.01
C TRP A 166 -0.85 -16.22 -2.99
N GLY A 167 -0.80 -17.10 -1.98
CA GLY A 167 -1.77 -17.12 -0.89
C GLY A 167 -1.59 -15.94 0.08
N ASP A 168 -2.66 -15.61 0.80
CA ASP A 168 -2.72 -14.40 1.63
C ASP A 168 -2.12 -14.65 3.02
N ALA A 169 -2.36 -15.83 3.59
CA ALA A 169 -1.92 -16.18 4.94
C ALA A 169 -0.43 -15.87 5.25
N PRO A 170 0.54 -16.18 4.36
CA PRO A 170 1.95 -15.88 4.61
C PRO A 170 2.28 -14.38 4.62
N GLN A 171 1.44 -13.53 4.03
CA GLN A 171 1.71 -12.10 3.84
C GLN A 171 1.30 -11.23 5.03
N LEU A 172 0.52 -11.75 5.99
CA LEU A 172 0.11 -10.99 7.17
C LEU A 172 1.30 -10.41 7.92
N VAL A 173 2.30 -11.25 8.22
CA VAL A 173 3.50 -10.83 8.94
C VAL A 173 4.31 -9.80 8.13
N GLU A 174 4.42 -10.00 6.83
CA GLU A 174 5.15 -9.11 5.93
C GLU A 174 4.51 -7.72 5.85
N VAL A 175 3.17 -7.66 5.77
CA VAL A 175 2.42 -6.39 5.79
C VAL A 175 2.55 -5.70 7.14
N LEU A 176 2.38 -6.42 8.25
CA LEU A 176 2.48 -5.83 9.59
C LEU A 176 3.90 -5.34 9.91
N ASN A 177 4.94 -6.03 9.42
CA ASN A 177 6.33 -5.57 9.57
C ASN A 177 6.63 -4.28 8.80
N ARG A 178 5.82 -3.94 7.80
CA ARG A 178 5.93 -2.68 7.05
C ARG A 178 5.26 -1.50 7.76
N ILE A 179 4.43 -1.74 8.77
CA ILE A 179 3.88 -0.65 9.60
C ILE A 179 5.01 -0.06 10.43
N ARG A 180 5.39 1.17 10.09
CA ARG A 180 6.42 1.94 10.78
C ARG A 180 6.14 3.42 10.58
N ILE A 181 5.48 4.03 11.56
CA ILE A 181 5.11 5.45 11.51
C ILE A 181 6.11 6.25 12.36
N PRO A 182 6.96 7.12 11.75
CA PRO A 182 7.88 7.97 12.49
C PRO A 182 7.15 8.90 13.45
N ARG A 183 7.84 9.32 14.51
CA ARG A 183 7.36 10.32 15.47
C ARG A 183 8.19 11.60 15.30
N PRO A 184 7.65 12.66 14.69
CA PRO A 184 8.43 13.87 14.40
C PRO A 184 9.01 14.54 15.65
N LEU A 185 8.31 14.45 16.79
CA LEU A 185 8.75 14.99 18.08
C LEU A 185 9.77 14.11 18.83
N GLY A 186 10.30 13.06 18.18
CA GLY A 186 11.29 12.14 18.75
C GLY A 186 10.72 10.81 19.24
N GLY A 187 11.64 9.88 19.55
CA GLY A 187 11.34 8.52 19.97
C GLY A 187 11.34 7.49 18.84
N ARG A 188 11.12 6.21 19.20
CA ARG A 188 11.08 5.11 18.24
C ARG A 188 9.78 5.18 17.41
N PRO A 189 9.81 4.90 16.09
CA PRO A 189 8.61 4.81 15.27
C PRO A 189 7.58 3.84 15.86
N ARG A 190 6.28 4.18 15.76
CA ARG A 190 5.22 3.25 16.16
C ARG A 190 5.08 2.17 15.08
N THR A 191 5.24 0.91 15.50
CA THR A 191 5.17 -0.26 14.60
C THR A 191 4.08 -1.25 14.98
N ARG A 192 3.35 -1.00 16.08
CA ARG A 192 2.46 -1.97 16.70
C ARG A 192 1.03 -1.42 16.75
N PRO A 193 0.09 -2.02 16.01
CA PRO A 193 -1.35 -1.86 16.25
C PRO A 193 -1.78 -2.43 17.60
N ASP A 194 -2.80 -1.84 18.20
CA ASP A 194 -3.33 -2.32 19.48
C ASP A 194 -4.17 -3.58 19.27
N HIS A 195 -4.87 -3.65 18.13
CA HIS A 195 -5.62 -4.81 17.68
C HIS A 195 -5.48 -5.05 16.18
N VAL A 196 -5.44 -6.32 15.76
CA VAL A 196 -5.43 -6.73 14.35
C VAL A 196 -6.69 -7.50 13.98
N GLY A 197 -7.39 -7.00 12.97
CA GLY A 197 -8.48 -7.71 12.29
C GLY A 197 -7.98 -8.47 11.07
N GLY A 198 -8.60 -9.60 10.76
CA GLY A 198 -8.29 -10.34 9.54
C GLY A 198 -9.32 -11.41 9.24
N ASP A 199 -9.38 -11.81 7.97
CA ASP A 199 -10.22 -12.91 7.55
C ASP A 199 -9.75 -14.26 8.12
N LYS A 200 -10.60 -15.27 7.94
CA LYS A 200 -10.30 -16.64 8.36
C LYS A 200 -9.08 -17.25 7.67
N ALA A 201 -8.70 -16.79 6.47
CA ALA A 201 -7.53 -17.29 5.75
C ALA A 201 -6.22 -16.96 6.50
N TYR A 202 -6.20 -15.89 7.29
CA TYR A 202 -5.05 -15.52 8.11
C TYR A 202 -4.92 -16.31 9.43
N SER A 203 -5.75 -17.33 9.70
CA SER A 203 -5.81 -18.04 10.99
C SER A 203 -4.58 -18.88 11.36
N SER A 204 -3.58 -18.98 10.47
CA SER A 204 -2.43 -19.90 10.61
C SER A 204 -1.70 -19.78 11.96
N ARG A 205 -1.18 -20.92 12.46
CA ARG A 205 -0.39 -20.96 13.71
C ARG A 205 0.79 -19.98 13.69
N ARG A 206 1.47 -19.83 12.54
CA ARG A 206 2.58 -18.88 12.37
C ARG A 206 2.12 -17.44 12.63
N ASN A 207 0.99 -17.03 12.06
CA ASN A 207 0.44 -15.68 12.24
C ASN A 207 0.02 -15.45 13.69
N ARG A 208 -0.67 -16.41 14.31
CA ARG A 208 -1.06 -16.33 15.73
C ARG A 208 0.15 -16.20 16.65
N SER A 209 1.19 -17.00 16.42
CA SER A 209 2.44 -16.93 17.19
C SER A 209 3.12 -15.58 17.03
N TYR A 210 3.15 -15.00 15.82
CA TYR A 210 3.70 -13.66 15.59
C TYR A 210 2.93 -12.59 16.38
N LEU A 211 1.59 -12.58 16.29
CA LEU A 211 0.75 -11.60 16.96
C LEU A 211 0.89 -11.69 18.50
N ARG A 212 0.92 -12.91 19.04
CA ARG A 212 1.17 -13.16 20.47
C ARG A 212 2.55 -12.67 20.91
N ARG A 213 3.62 -13.00 20.18
CA ARG A 213 4.98 -12.52 20.49
C ARG A 213 5.12 -11.00 20.45
N ARG A 214 4.32 -10.31 19.63
CA ARG A 214 4.30 -8.84 19.60
C ARG A 214 3.30 -8.21 20.57
N HIS A 215 2.56 -9.02 21.33
CA HIS A 215 1.49 -8.57 22.22
C HIS A 215 0.43 -7.74 21.48
N ILE A 216 0.05 -8.19 20.28
CA ILE A 216 -1.01 -7.59 19.46
C ILE A 216 -2.29 -8.40 19.68
N LYS A 217 -3.35 -7.74 20.16
CA LYS A 217 -4.67 -8.38 20.25
C LYS A 217 -5.19 -8.68 18.85
N HIS A 218 -6.00 -9.71 18.67
CA HIS A 218 -6.46 -10.06 17.33
C HIS A 218 -7.87 -10.64 17.30
N THR A 219 -8.61 -10.30 16.24
CA THR A 219 -9.90 -10.92 15.89
C THR A 219 -9.78 -11.47 14.48
N ILE A 220 -9.46 -12.75 14.41
CA ILE A 220 -9.32 -13.53 13.18
C ILE A 220 -10.12 -14.80 13.43
N PRO A 221 -11.15 -15.13 12.62
CA PRO A 221 -11.92 -16.36 12.81
C PRO A 221 -11.07 -17.61 12.62
N GLU A 222 -11.41 -18.69 13.32
CA GLU A 222 -10.78 -19.99 13.12
C GLU A 222 -11.68 -20.89 12.24
N PRO A 223 -11.11 -21.57 11.23
CA PRO A 223 -11.83 -22.58 10.46
C PRO A 223 -12.47 -23.67 11.31
N LYS A 224 -13.63 -24.20 10.86
CA LYS A 224 -14.38 -25.24 11.58
C LYS A 224 -13.54 -26.52 11.74
N ASP A 225 -12.83 -26.89 10.70
CA ASP A 225 -11.86 -27.99 10.63
C ASP A 225 -10.67 -27.76 11.58
N GLN A 226 -10.09 -26.55 11.59
CA GLN A 226 -8.99 -26.21 12.53
C GLN A 226 -9.46 -26.28 13.98
N ARG A 227 -10.66 -25.80 14.29
CA ARG A 227 -11.27 -25.93 15.62
C ARG A 227 -11.44 -27.39 16.02
N ALA A 228 -12.02 -28.21 15.15
CA ALA A 228 -12.25 -29.64 15.42
C ALA A 228 -10.93 -30.40 15.59
N HIS A 229 -9.92 -30.12 14.77
CA HIS A 229 -8.58 -30.69 14.92
C HIS A 229 -7.92 -30.28 16.23
N ARG A 230 -8.04 -29.00 16.63
CA ARG A 230 -7.54 -28.51 17.92
C ARG A 230 -8.20 -29.25 19.08
N GLN A 231 -9.53 -29.38 19.05
CA GLN A 231 -10.28 -30.11 20.08
C GLN A 231 -9.85 -31.58 20.19
N ARG A 232 -9.68 -32.27 19.05
CA ARG A 232 -9.16 -33.64 19.00
C ARG A 232 -7.77 -33.79 19.62
N ARG A 233 -6.93 -32.76 19.59
CA ARG A 233 -5.59 -32.77 20.20
C ARG A 233 -5.59 -32.45 21.71
N GLY A 234 -6.73 -32.12 22.31
CA GLY A 234 -6.82 -31.78 23.74
C GLY A 234 -5.85 -30.66 24.14
N SER A 235 -5.10 -30.89 25.23
CA SER A 235 -4.08 -29.95 25.75
C SER A 235 -2.97 -29.63 24.75
N ARG A 236 -2.62 -30.58 23.87
CA ARG A 236 -1.61 -30.40 22.79
C ARG A 236 -2.14 -29.57 21.62
N GLY A 237 -3.44 -29.28 21.57
CA GLY A 237 -4.05 -28.40 20.57
C GLY A 237 -3.78 -26.92 20.82
N GLY A 238 -3.42 -26.55 22.06
CA GLY A 238 -3.20 -25.17 22.46
C GLY A 238 -4.49 -24.40 22.76
N ARG A 239 -4.30 -23.18 23.29
CA ARG A 239 -5.38 -22.32 23.80
C ARG A 239 -6.36 -21.92 22.68
N PRO A 240 -7.69 -22.11 22.87
CA PRO A 240 -8.70 -21.60 21.93
C PRO A 240 -8.49 -20.12 21.63
N THR A 241 -8.81 -19.70 20.41
CA THR A 241 -8.83 -18.28 20.07
C THR A 241 -10.18 -17.69 20.48
N GLY A 242 -10.15 -16.62 21.27
CA GLY A 242 -11.35 -15.81 21.51
C GLY A 242 -11.80 -15.17 20.20
N PHE A 243 -13.11 -15.09 19.98
CA PHE A 243 -13.70 -14.41 18.85
C PHE A 243 -14.76 -13.44 19.34
N ASP A 244 -14.51 -12.15 19.10
CA ASP A 244 -15.42 -11.08 19.42
C ASP A 244 -16.17 -10.66 18.14
N LYS A 245 -17.49 -10.85 18.13
CA LYS A 245 -18.35 -10.53 16.98
C LYS A 245 -18.42 -9.03 16.71
N GLU A 246 -18.44 -8.21 17.76
CA GLU A 246 -18.54 -6.75 17.64
C GLU A 246 -17.25 -6.17 17.04
N ILE A 247 -16.11 -6.60 17.55
CA ILE A 247 -14.81 -6.21 16.98
C ILE A 247 -14.69 -6.73 15.54
N TYR A 248 -15.20 -7.93 15.24
CA TYR A 248 -15.12 -8.48 13.88
C TYR A 248 -15.92 -7.66 12.86
N ARG A 249 -17.01 -6.97 13.25
CA ARG A 249 -17.75 -6.07 12.34
C ARG A 249 -16.87 -4.97 11.76
N ARG A 250 -15.87 -4.51 12.52
CA ARG A 250 -14.89 -3.50 12.07
C ARG A 250 -14.00 -3.98 10.92
N ARG A 251 -13.99 -5.28 10.57
CA ARG A 251 -13.31 -5.80 9.38
C ARG A 251 -13.81 -5.14 8.08
N ASN A 252 -15.03 -4.61 8.04
CA ASN A 252 -15.52 -3.81 6.93
C ASN A 252 -14.63 -2.58 6.63
N GLU A 253 -13.88 -2.05 7.61
CA GLU A 253 -12.99 -0.91 7.42
C GLU A 253 -11.88 -1.18 6.37
N VAL A 254 -11.30 -2.39 6.34
CA VAL A 254 -10.28 -2.73 5.32
C VAL A 254 -10.90 -2.98 3.95
N GLU A 255 -12.11 -3.53 3.88
CA GLU A 255 -12.85 -3.68 2.62
C GLU A 255 -13.16 -2.30 2.01
N ARG A 256 -13.62 -1.35 2.83
CA ARG A 256 -13.82 0.04 2.42
C ARG A 256 -12.51 0.71 2.02
N THR A 257 -11.40 0.42 2.71
CA THR A 257 -10.06 0.88 2.32
C THR A 257 -9.68 0.39 0.94
N ILE A 258 -9.86 -0.91 0.67
CA ILE A 258 -9.64 -1.53 -0.64
C ILE A 258 -10.51 -0.88 -1.71
N ASN A 259 -11.80 -0.67 -1.43
CA ASN A 259 -12.73 -0.03 -2.36
C ASN A 259 -12.31 1.41 -2.68
N ARG A 260 -11.90 2.18 -1.66
CA ARG A 260 -11.36 3.54 -1.85
C ARG A 260 -10.09 3.55 -2.72
N LEU A 261 -9.19 2.58 -2.52
CA LEU A 261 -8.01 2.42 -3.38
C LEU A 261 -8.39 2.03 -4.82
N LYS A 262 -9.38 1.16 -5.00
CA LYS A 262 -9.82 0.71 -6.33
C LYS A 262 -10.64 1.75 -7.10
N ASN A 263 -11.10 2.82 -6.45
CA ASN A 263 -11.62 4.00 -7.17
C ASN A 263 -10.55 4.69 -8.03
N PHE A 264 -9.26 4.45 -7.77
CA PHE A 264 -8.19 4.82 -8.67
C PHE A 264 -8.04 3.74 -9.74
N ARG A 265 -8.46 4.04 -10.98
CA ARG A 265 -8.52 3.04 -12.06
C ARG A 265 -7.17 2.39 -12.35
N ALA A 266 -6.08 3.14 -12.21
CA ALA A 266 -4.72 2.61 -12.39
C ALA A 266 -4.28 1.65 -11.27
N VAL A 267 -4.96 1.65 -10.12
CA VAL A 267 -4.78 0.67 -9.03
C VAL A 267 -5.68 -0.56 -9.27
N ALA A 268 -6.94 -0.34 -9.67
CA ALA A 268 -7.88 -1.43 -9.95
C ALA A 268 -7.40 -2.34 -11.10
N THR A 269 -6.87 -1.73 -12.17
CA THR A 269 -6.26 -2.42 -13.30
C THR A 269 -4.82 -1.94 -13.47
N ARG A 270 -3.87 -2.88 -13.35
CA ARG A 270 -2.45 -2.61 -13.52
C ARG A 270 -2.10 -2.53 -15.00
N TYR A 271 -1.60 -1.37 -15.41
CA TYR A 271 -0.97 -1.16 -16.73
C TYR A 271 0.57 -1.08 -16.65
N ASP A 272 1.11 -0.86 -15.45
CA ASP A 272 2.53 -0.64 -15.24
C ASP A 272 3.32 -1.96 -15.35
N LYS A 273 4.27 -2.00 -16.29
CA LYS A 273 5.10 -3.20 -16.53
C LYS A 273 5.95 -3.60 -15.33
N ARG A 274 6.51 -2.62 -14.63
CA ARG A 274 7.44 -2.86 -13.51
C ARG A 274 6.73 -2.81 -12.17
N ALA A 275 7.04 -3.75 -11.28
CA ALA A 275 6.45 -3.85 -9.94
C ALA A 275 6.66 -2.57 -9.13
N TYR A 276 7.87 -1.99 -9.18
CA TYR A 276 8.20 -0.80 -8.41
C TYR A 276 7.41 0.44 -8.88
N VAL A 277 7.11 0.54 -10.19
CA VAL A 277 6.28 1.63 -10.73
C VAL A 277 4.84 1.45 -10.29
N PHE A 278 4.32 0.21 -10.34
CA PHE A 278 2.98 -0.07 -9.83
C PHE A 278 2.89 0.16 -8.32
N HIS A 279 3.91 -0.18 -7.54
CA HIS A 279 3.98 0.15 -6.12
C HIS A 279 3.87 1.67 -5.92
N GLY A 280 4.61 2.46 -6.69
CA GLY A 280 4.48 3.92 -6.67
C GLY A 280 3.07 4.39 -7.02
N THR A 281 2.40 3.76 -8.00
CA THR A 281 1.00 4.05 -8.35
C THR A 281 0.07 3.84 -7.14
N VAL A 282 0.21 2.72 -6.42
CA VAL A 282 -0.54 2.45 -5.17
C VAL A 282 -0.16 3.45 -4.07
N THR A 283 1.12 3.82 -3.96
CA THR A 283 1.62 4.77 -2.96
C THR A 283 1.05 6.17 -3.19
N ALA A 284 1.02 6.66 -4.43
CA ALA A 284 0.41 7.94 -4.78
C ALA A 284 -1.09 7.97 -4.48
N ALA A 285 -1.81 6.87 -4.76
CA ALA A 285 -3.21 6.72 -4.37
C ALA A 285 -3.40 6.74 -2.85
N ALA A 286 -2.53 6.04 -2.10
CA ALA A 286 -2.56 6.03 -0.64
C ALA A 286 -2.30 7.43 -0.06
N ILE A 287 -1.30 8.16 -0.57
CA ILE A 287 -1.05 9.56 -0.20
C ILE A 287 -2.31 10.40 -0.41
N ARG A 288 -2.96 10.27 -1.58
CA ARG A 288 -4.21 10.99 -1.86
C ARG A 288 -5.31 10.68 -0.83
N LEU A 289 -5.41 9.46 -0.32
CA LEU A 289 -6.36 9.09 0.73
C LEU A 289 -5.98 9.69 2.09
N TRP A 290 -4.69 9.81 2.41
CA TRP A 290 -4.22 10.43 3.66
C TRP A 290 -4.31 11.95 3.71
N LEU A 291 -4.22 12.61 2.55
CA LEU A 291 -4.33 14.06 2.45
C LEU A 291 -5.77 14.56 2.65
N ARG A 292 -6.77 13.71 2.37
CA ARG A 292 -8.17 14.04 2.63
C ARG A 292 -8.41 14.21 4.13
N PRO A 293 -9.27 15.17 4.53
CA PRO A 293 -9.69 15.33 5.91
C PRO A 293 -10.27 14.02 6.47
#